data_AF-A0A430FUY8-F1
#
_entry.id   AF-A0A430FUY8-F1
#
_cell.length_a   1.000
_cell.length_b   1.000
_cell.length_c   1.000
_cell.angle_alpha   90.00
_cell.angle_beta   90.00
_cell.angle_gamma   90.00
#
_symmetry.space_group_name_H-M   'P 1'
#
loop_
_entity.id
_entity.type
_entity.pdbx_description
1 polymer ?
#
loop_
_entity_poly.entity_id
_entity_poly.type
_entity_poly.pdbx_seq_one_letter_code
_entity_poly.pdbx_strand_id
1 'polypeptide(L)'
;MTDDVTTETQADPSTVMEFIDALAPMVTVQPEATVSRTVMQVEGANVVLFSFDKGEELSEHTAAMPVLVQCLEGRLKVTGGDRTVDLVPGGMLHFPTRLPHAIYAEEPSKMMLIMMPR
;
A
#
# COMPACT_ATOMS: atom_id res chain seq x y z
N MET A 1 42.74 -35.85 5.68
CA MET A 1 41.32 -36.24 5.77
C MET A 1 40.55 -34.94 5.79
N THR A 2 39.54 -34.87 4.94
CA THR A 2 38.90 -33.68 4.35
C THR A 2 38.27 -32.73 5.37
N ASP A 3 38.56 -31.44 5.21
CA ASP A 3 37.81 -30.35 5.82
C ASP A 3 36.39 -30.31 5.21
N ASP A 4 35.39 -30.53 6.05
CA ASP A 4 33.98 -30.47 5.70
C ASP A 4 33.55 -29.01 5.64
N VAL A 5 33.53 -28.44 4.44
CA VAL A 5 32.96 -27.12 4.17
C VAL A 5 31.45 -27.30 4.00
N THR A 6 30.71 -27.17 5.11
CA THR A 6 29.25 -27.05 5.09
C THR A 6 28.89 -25.78 4.33
N THR A 7 28.53 -25.94 3.06
CA THR A 7 28.03 -24.85 2.23
C THR A 7 26.57 -24.65 2.61
N GLU A 8 26.27 -23.68 3.48
CA GLU A 8 24.90 -23.21 3.67
C GLU A 8 24.41 -22.68 2.32
N THR A 9 23.50 -23.42 1.69
CA THR A 9 22.84 -22.97 0.47
C THR A 9 21.91 -21.82 0.87
N GLN A 10 22.36 -20.60 0.64
CA GLN A 10 21.52 -19.42 0.73
C GLN A 10 20.38 -19.59 -0.27
N ALA A 11 19.14 -19.75 0.23
CA ALA A 11 17.96 -19.94 -0.60
C ALA A 11 17.81 -18.75 -1.56
N ASP A 12 17.43 -19.04 -2.81
CA ASP A 12 17.06 -18.00 -3.77
C ASP A 12 15.84 -17.24 -3.21
N PRO A 13 15.93 -15.92 -2.97
CA PRO A 13 14.80 -15.14 -2.47
C PRO A 13 13.56 -15.24 -3.38
N SER A 14 13.69 -15.64 -4.65
CA SER A 14 12.54 -15.86 -5.54
C SER A 14 11.75 -17.16 -5.27
N THR A 15 12.20 -18.00 -4.33
CA THR A 15 11.58 -19.31 -4.05
C THR A 15 11.03 -19.40 -2.61
N VAL A 16 11.01 -18.29 -1.87
CA VAL A 16 10.59 -18.26 -0.46
C VAL A 16 9.36 -17.36 -0.29
N MET A 17 8.36 -17.84 0.47
CA MET A 17 7.18 -17.05 0.82
C MET A 17 7.56 -15.91 1.76
N GLU A 18 7.25 -14.67 1.38
CA GLU A 18 7.33 -13.49 2.25
C GLU A 18 6.00 -13.24 2.97
N PHE A 19 6.04 -12.79 4.22
CA PHE A 19 4.85 -12.44 5.01
C PHE A 19 5.10 -11.24 5.92
N ILE A 20 4.02 -10.54 6.27
CA ILE A 20 4.01 -9.42 7.23
C ILE A 20 2.86 -9.69 8.21
N ASP A 21 3.16 -9.79 9.51
CA ASP A 21 2.15 -10.10 10.54
C ASP A 21 1.07 -9.01 10.68
N ALA A 22 1.47 -7.74 10.58
CA ALA A 22 0.56 -6.61 10.72
C ALA A 22 1.04 -5.40 9.89
N LEU A 23 0.22 -4.95 8.95
CA LEU A 23 0.53 -3.82 8.06
C LEU A 23 0.37 -2.46 8.76
N ALA A 24 -0.74 -2.23 9.45
CA ALA A 24 -1.07 -0.92 10.01
C ALA A 24 -0.02 -0.32 10.97
N PRO A 25 0.73 -1.09 11.78
CA PRO A 25 1.81 -0.56 12.61
C PRO A 25 3.07 -0.13 11.84
N MET A 26 3.22 -0.51 10.56
CA MET A 26 4.43 -0.21 9.79
C MET A 26 4.50 1.23 9.27
N VAL A 27 3.40 1.98 9.37
CA VAL A 27 3.32 3.41 9.05
C VAL A 27 2.58 4.15 10.16
N THR A 28 3.05 5.35 10.50
CA THR A 28 2.53 6.14 11.62
C THR A 28 1.99 7.46 11.10
N VAL A 29 0.76 7.81 11.49
CA VAL A 29 0.20 9.13 11.22
C VAL A 29 1.08 10.18 11.89
N GLN A 30 1.51 11.17 11.11
CA GLN A 30 2.27 12.32 11.59
C GLN A 30 1.37 13.56 11.51
N PRO A 31 1.45 14.50 12.46
CA PRO A 31 0.66 15.72 12.42
C PRO A 31 0.86 16.49 11.11
N GLU A 32 -0.23 16.97 10.51
CA GLU A 32 -0.23 17.83 9.31
C GLU A 32 0.56 17.22 8.14
N ALA A 33 0.49 15.90 7.97
CA ALA A 33 1.29 15.22 6.96
C ALA A 33 0.64 13.98 6.36
N THR A 34 0.99 13.76 5.09
CA THR A 34 0.89 12.48 4.41
C THR A 34 2.25 11.79 4.42
N VAL A 35 2.31 10.56 4.94
CA VAL A 35 3.55 9.75 4.98
C VAL A 35 3.31 8.46 4.22
N SER A 36 4.32 7.99 3.47
CA SER A 36 4.26 6.71 2.78
C SER A 36 5.46 5.83 3.09
N ARG A 37 5.27 4.52 3.00
CA ARG A 37 6.33 3.52 3.18
C ARG A 37 6.08 2.32 2.28
N THR A 38 7.04 2.01 1.42
CA THR A 38 7.07 0.72 0.71
C THR A 38 7.37 -0.39 1.71
N VAL A 39 6.52 -1.41 1.76
CA VAL A 39 6.65 -2.54 2.70
C VAL A 39 6.93 -3.87 1.99
N MET A 40 6.64 -3.98 0.70
CA MET A 40 6.92 -5.18 -0.09
C MET A 40 7.12 -4.81 -1.57
N GLN A 41 8.12 -5.43 -2.21
CA GLN A 41 8.39 -5.33 -3.64
C GLN A 41 8.69 -6.74 -4.15
N VAL A 42 7.70 -7.35 -4.80
CA VAL A 42 7.74 -8.76 -5.20
C VAL A 42 7.37 -8.89 -6.68
N GLU A 43 7.53 -10.09 -7.22
CA GLU A 43 7.12 -10.39 -8.58
C GLU A 43 5.63 -10.08 -8.79
N GLY A 44 5.34 -9.11 -9.66
CA GLY A 44 3.97 -8.71 -10.02
C GLY A 44 3.27 -7.75 -9.05
N ALA A 45 3.87 -7.36 -7.93
CA ALA A 45 3.25 -6.42 -6.99
C ALA A 45 4.24 -5.55 -6.21
N ASN A 46 3.88 -4.28 -6.04
CA ASN A 46 4.48 -3.40 -5.04
C ASN A 46 3.42 -3.00 -4.02
N VAL A 47 3.73 -3.14 -2.74
CA VAL A 47 2.83 -2.76 -1.64
C VAL A 47 3.40 -1.55 -0.91
N VAL A 48 2.62 -0.48 -0.88
CA VAL A 48 2.96 0.79 -0.23
C VAL A 48 1.88 1.10 0.79
N LEU A 49 2.28 1.43 2.01
CA LEU A 49 1.38 1.94 3.03
C LEU A 49 1.41 3.46 3.02
N PHE A 50 0.26 4.07 3.24
CA PHE A 50 0.13 5.50 3.47
C PHE A 50 -0.53 5.74 4.82
N SER A 51 -0.12 6.81 5.49
CA SER A 51 -0.84 7.39 6.62
C SER A 51 -1.10 8.87 6.36
N PHE A 52 -2.26 9.32 6.82
CA PHE A 52 -2.75 10.68 6.66
C PHE A 52 -3.16 11.21 8.02
N ASP A 53 -2.76 12.45 8.34
CA ASP A 53 -3.49 13.19 9.36
C ASP A 53 -4.87 13.60 8.85
N LYS A 54 -5.75 14.03 9.74
CA LYS A 54 -7.06 14.55 9.37
C LYS A 54 -6.91 15.77 8.45
N GLY A 55 -7.62 15.76 7.33
CA GLY A 55 -7.65 16.84 6.36
C GLY A 55 -6.55 16.76 5.29
N GLU A 56 -5.60 15.84 5.44
CA GLU A 56 -4.58 15.57 4.43
C GLU A 56 -5.17 14.81 3.24
N GLU A 57 -4.54 14.98 2.08
CA GLU A 57 -5.01 14.38 0.84
C GLU A 57 -3.89 13.93 -0.10
N LEU A 58 -4.24 12.98 -0.97
CA LEU A 58 -3.65 12.88 -2.29
C LEU A 58 -4.59 13.59 -3.26
N SER A 59 -4.20 14.78 -3.71
CA SER A 59 -4.93 15.52 -4.73
C SER A 59 -5.09 14.68 -6.00
N GLU A 60 -6.01 15.10 -6.88
CA GLU A 60 -6.34 14.33 -8.09
C GLU A 60 -5.10 13.98 -8.92
N HIS A 61 -4.94 12.68 -9.19
CA HIS A 61 -3.85 12.14 -9.98
C HIS A 61 -4.28 10.86 -10.70
N THR A 62 -3.35 10.28 -11.46
CA THR A 62 -3.56 9.02 -12.19
C THR A 62 -2.42 8.06 -11.93
N ALA A 63 -2.71 6.75 -11.89
CA ALA A 63 -1.70 5.70 -11.86
C ALA A 63 -1.42 5.16 -13.28
N ALA A 64 -0.15 4.88 -13.58
CA ALA A 64 0.27 4.32 -14.87
C ALA A 64 -0.10 2.83 -15.06
N MET A 65 -0.59 2.18 -14.00
CA MET A 65 -0.96 0.76 -13.93
C MET A 65 -2.20 0.59 -13.06
N PRO A 66 -2.88 -0.57 -13.11
CA PRO A 66 -4.00 -0.87 -12.21
C PRO A 66 -3.51 -0.93 -10.76
N VAL A 67 -4.35 -0.45 -9.84
CA VAL A 67 -4.04 -0.45 -8.41
C VAL A 67 -5.24 -0.89 -7.58
N LEU A 68 -4.96 -1.50 -6.43
CA LEU A 68 -5.92 -1.73 -5.36
C LEU A 68 -5.59 -0.79 -4.19
N VAL A 69 -6.62 -0.22 -3.57
CA VAL A 69 -6.50 0.58 -2.35
C VAL A 69 -7.39 -0.05 -1.28
N GLN A 70 -6.84 -0.35 -0.10
CA GLN A 70 -7.59 -0.87 1.04
C GLN A 70 -7.38 0.03 2.25
N CYS A 71 -8.47 0.41 2.93
CA CYS A 71 -8.37 1.13 4.19
C CYS A 71 -8.05 0.15 5.33
N LEU A 72 -7.02 0.47 6.11
CA LEU A 72 -6.58 -0.31 7.27
C LEU A 72 -7.11 0.29 8.58
N GLU A 73 -7.09 1.62 8.70
CA GLU A 73 -7.57 2.37 9.85
C GLU A 73 -8.14 3.73 9.38
N GLY A 74 -9.06 4.31 10.17
CA GLY A 74 -9.63 5.64 9.91
C GLY A 74 -10.78 5.66 8.91
N ARG A 75 -10.92 6.77 8.18
CA ARG A 75 -11.97 7.01 7.19
C ARG A 75 -11.44 7.89 6.06
N LEU A 76 -11.49 7.37 4.85
CA LEU A 76 -11.03 8.04 3.64
C LEU A 76 -12.21 8.33 2.72
N LYS A 77 -12.37 9.57 2.29
CA LYS A 77 -13.25 9.91 1.18
C LYS A 77 -12.46 9.78 -0.10
N VAL A 78 -12.91 8.89 -0.98
CA VAL A 78 -12.20 8.55 -2.21
C VAL A 78 -13.07 8.86 -3.41
N THR A 79 -12.55 9.67 -4.32
CA THR A 79 -13.23 10.03 -5.58
C THR A 79 -12.49 9.42 -6.75
N GLY A 80 -13.21 8.79 -7.68
CA GLY A 80 -12.66 8.28 -8.94
C GLY A 80 -13.71 8.36 -10.03
N GLY A 81 -13.41 9.07 -11.12
CA GLY A 81 -14.40 9.40 -12.13
C GLY A 81 -15.56 10.21 -11.55
N ASP A 82 -16.79 9.75 -11.76
CA ASP A 82 -18.03 10.38 -11.28
C ASP A 82 -18.51 9.85 -9.91
N ARG A 83 -17.73 8.96 -9.28
CA ARG A 83 -18.11 8.29 -8.04
C ARG A 83 -17.24 8.72 -6.88
N THR A 84 -17.88 9.01 -5.76
CA THR A 84 -17.25 9.16 -4.44
C THR A 84 -17.70 8.05 -3.51
N VAL A 85 -16.76 7.51 -2.73
CA VAL A 85 -16.98 6.44 -1.75
C VAL A 85 -16.35 6.82 -0.42
N ASP A 86 -17.08 6.63 0.67
CA ASP A 86 -16.51 6.65 2.02
C ASP A 86 -15.88 5.27 2.30
N LEU A 87 -14.56 5.20 2.18
CA LEU A 87 -13.75 4.01 2.38
C LEU A 87 -13.38 3.90 3.86
N VAL A 88 -13.90 2.86 4.52
CA VAL A 88 -13.70 2.55 5.95
C VAL A 88 -12.88 1.27 6.11
N PRO A 89 -12.37 0.94 7.33
CA PRO A 89 -11.44 -0.17 7.52
C PRO A 89 -11.99 -1.51 7.01
N GLY A 90 -11.15 -2.24 6.27
CA GLY A 90 -11.51 -3.48 5.59
C GLY A 90 -12.09 -3.27 4.18
N GLY A 91 -12.57 -2.07 3.85
CA GLY A 91 -13.05 -1.72 2.51
C GLY A 91 -11.92 -1.64 1.49
N MET A 92 -12.23 -1.96 0.22
CA MET A 92 -11.28 -2.00 -0.88
C MET A 92 -11.83 -1.34 -2.15
N LEU A 93 -10.96 -0.69 -2.90
CA LEU A 93 -11.23 -0.07 -4.20
C LEU A 93 -10.23 -0.58 -5.24
N HIS A 94 -10.66 -0.59 -6.49
CA HIS A 94 -9.82 -0.83 -7.65
C HIS A 94 -9.87 0.39 -8.57
N PHE A 95 -8.71 0.88 -8.98
CA PHE A 95 -8.59 1.86 -10.04
C PHE A 95 -7.93 1.23 -11.26
N PRO A 96 -8.58 1.26 -12.44
CA PRO A 96 -7.92 0.87 -13.68
C PRO A 96 -6.84 1.89 -14.04
N THR A 97 -5.94 1.49 -14.95
CA THR A 97 -4.90 2.36 -15.48
C THR A 97 -5.46 3.71 -15.93
N ARG A 98 -4.80 4.79 -15.51
CA ARG A 98 -5.08 6.19 -15.90
C ARG A 98 -6.45 6.74 -15.53
N LEU A 99 -7.27 6.09 -14.70
CA LEU A 99 -8.46 6.71 -14.15
C LEU A 99 -8.05 7.82 -13.17
N PRO A 100 -8.49 9.09 -13.34
CA PRO A 100 -8.26 10.13 -12.34
C PRO A 100 -8.94 9.80 -11.01
N HIS A 101 -8.21 9.97 -9.92
CA HIS A 101 -8.71 9.75 -8.57
C HIS A 101 -8.04 10.64 -7.53
N ALA A 102 -8.75 10.90 -6.44
CA ALA A 102 -8.30 11.67 -5.29
C ALA A 102 -8.70 10.95 -3.99
N ILE A 103 -7.89 11.14 -2.94
CA ILE A 103 -8.10 10.52 -1.62
C ILE A 103 -7.98 11.62 -0.57
N TYR A 104 -9.01 11.78 0.26
CA TYR A 104 -9.05 12.77 1.34
C TYR A 104 -9.30 12.07 2.68
N ALA A 105 -8.53 12.41 3.70
CA ALA A 105 -8.67 11.84 5.03
C ALA A 105 -9.66 12.64 5.89
N GLU A 106 -10.86 12.08 6.13
CA GLU A 106 -11.85 12.71 7.03
C GLU A 106 -11.47 12.56 8.51
N GLU A 107 -10.64 11.55 8.81
CA GLU A 107 -10.09 11.19 10.12
C GLU A 107 -8.62 10.75 9.93
N PRO A 108 -7.77 10.74 10.98
CA PRO A 108 -6.45 10.11 10.90
C PRO A 108 -6.57 8.68 10.36
N SER A 109 -5.90 8.40 9.24
CA SER A 109 -6.18 7.21 8.44
C SER A 109 -4.92 6.52 7.96
N LYS A 110 -5.03 5.21 7.72
CA LYS A 110 -4.00 4.41 7.06
C LYS A 110 -4.60 3.57 5.96
N MET A 111 -3.90 3.47 4.84
CA MET A 111 -4.30 2.61 3.73
C MET A 111 -3.12 1.83 3.16
N MET A 112 -3.45 0.70 2.55
CA MET A 112 -2.55 -0.07 1.70
C MET A 112 -2.87 0.21 0.24
N LEU A 113 -1.83 0.53 -0.53
CA LEU A 113 -1.83 0.60 -1.99
C LEU A 113 -1.08 -0.63 -2.52
N ILE A 114 -1.71 -1.38 -3.42
CA ILE A 114 -1.08 -2.45 -4.18
C ILE A 114 -1.02 -2.01 -5.64
N MET A 115 0.18 -1.87 -6.17
CA MET A 115 0.42 -1.59 -7.58
C MET A 115 0.77 -2.88 -8.31
N MET A 116 0.08 -3.17 -9.41
CA MET A 116 0.28 -4.38 -10.20
C MET A 116 0.88 -4.00 -11.57
N PRO A 117 2.22 -3.86 -11.64
CA PRO A 117 2.89 -3.66 -12.92
C PRO A 117 2.67 -4.89 -13.83
N ARG A 118 2.66 -4.65 -15.13
CA ARG A 118 2.68 -5.75 -16.12
C ARG A 118 4.05 -6.36 -16.24
#